data_AF-A0AAE4JKP8-F1
#
_entry.id   AF-A0AAE4JKP8-F1
#
_cell.length_a   1.000
_cell.length_b   1.000
_cell.length_c   1.000
_cell.angle_alpha   90.00
_cell.angle_beta   90.00
_cell.angle_gamma   90.00
#
_symmetry.space_group_name_H-M   'P 1'
#
loop_
_entity.id
_entity.type
_entity.pdbx_description
1 polymer ?
#
loop_
_entity_poly.entity_id
_entity_poly.type
_entity_poly.pdbx_seq_one_letter_code
_entity_poly.pdbx_strand_id
1 'polypeptide(L)'
;MVVDIVRVVGFGVCGVFTVVLGLVHFAMPRLLDFDGAIPTEGAPLRPLSLLVVTYQTKRSDVRGIAQIMNHAVSYVLVTIGVLDLLVSRWLGAWFAPYLLVWLAVWWFLRAVTQRHMGSRPGDWLVAAGFTAIGGFHLAFGIVVWP
;
A
#
# COMPACT_ATOMS: atom_id res chain seq x y z
N MET A 1 16.02 -26.22 -3.92
CA MET A 1 16.01 -26.23 -2.44
C MET A 1 16.07 -24.83 -1.84
N VAL A 2 17.18 -24.07 -1.99
CA VAL A 2 17.26 -22.71 -1.40
C VAL A 2 16.21 -21.76 -1.98
N VAL A 3 16.08 -21.71 -3.32
CA VAL A 3 15.05 -20.89 -3.99
C VAL A 3 13.64 -21.28 -3.57
N ASP A 4 13.37 -22.58 -3.37
CA ASP A 4 12.06 -23.07 -2.92
C ASP A 4 11.74 -22.63 -1.50
N ILE A 5 12.72 -22.68 -0.59
CA ILE A 5 12.59 -22.19 0.78
C ILE A 5 12.35 -20.69 0.77
N VAL A 6 13.16 -19.93 0.03
CA VAL A 6 13.01 -18.46 -0.11
C VAL A 6 11.64 -18.12 -0.69
N ARG A 7 11.16 -18.87 -1.68
CA ARG A 7 9.82 -18.69 -2.23
C ARG A 7 8.75 -18.91 -1.16
N VAL A 8 8.74 -20.06 -0.50
CA VAL A 8 7.66 -20.41 0.45
C VAL A 8 7.68 -19.50 1.67
N VAL A 9 8.85 -19.31 2.29
CA VAL A 9 8.97 -18.53 3.51
C VAL A 9 8.90 -17.03 3.22
N GLY A 10 9.62 -16.55 2.19
CA GLY A 10 9.67 -15.14 1.85
C GLY A 10 8.31 -14.58 1.44
N PHE A 11 7.64 -15.22 0.49
CA PHE A 11 6.27 -14.82 0.11
C PHE A 11 5.24 -15.14 1.19
N GLY A 12 5.44 -16.19 2.00
CA GLY A 12 4.58 -16.46 3.15
C GLY A 12 4.60 -15.31 4.17
N VAL A 13 5.80 -14.86 4.56
CA VAL A 13 5.98 -13.74 5.49
C VAL A 13 5.45 -12.44 4.89
N CYS A 14 5.84 -12.11 3.64
CA CYS A 14 5.36 -10.90 2.96
C CYS A 14 3.83 -10.92 2.83
N GLY A 15 3.26 -12.05 2.41
CA GLY A 15 1.83 -12.21 2.21
C GLY A 15 1.03 -12.05 3.50
N VAL A 16 1.38 -12.78 4.57
CA VAL A 16 0.71 -12.65 5.87
C VAL A 16 0.82 -11.23 6.40
N PHE A 17 2.03 -10.66 6.41
CA PHE A 17 2.24 -9.28 6.86
C PHE A 17 1.35 -8.30 6.09
N THR A 18 1.29 -8.43 4.76
CA THR A 18 0.56 -7.48 3.92
C THR A 18 -0.95 -7.61 4.06
N VAL A 19 -1.48 -8.84 4.17
CA VAL A 19 -2.89 -9.05 4.48
C VAL A 19 -3.25 -8.43 5.82
N VAL A 20 -2.48 -8.72 6.88
CA VAL A 20 -2.71 -8.16 8.21
C VAL A 20 -2.63 -6.63 8.17
N LEU A 21 -1.63 -6.07 7.49
CA LEU A 21 -1.49 -4.63 7.33
C LEU A 21 -2.70 -4.02 6.62
N GLY A 22 -3.18 -4.64 5.54
CA GLY A 22 -4.38 -4.20 4.81
C GLY A 22 -5.65 -4.27 5.65
N LEU A 23 -5.82 -5.34 6.43
CA LEU A 23 -6.94 -5.48 7.37
C LEU A 23 -6.91 -4.39 8.45
N VAL A 24 -5.73 -4.10 9.00
CA VAL A 24 -5.55 -3.01 9.96
C VAL A 24 -5.84 -1.64 9.33
N HIS A 25 -5.50 -1.44 8.05
CA HIS A 25 -5.79 -0.17 7.36
C HIS A 25 -7.30 0.13 7.29
N PHE A 26 -8.17 -0.87 7.23
CA PHE A 26 -9.62 -0.62 7.34
C PHE A 26 -10.02 0.05 8.67
N ALA A 27 -9.28 -0.20 9.74
CA ALA A 27 -9.51 0.40 11.05
C ALA A 27 -8.76 1.73 11.27
N MET A 28 -7.74 2.04 10.45
CA MET A 28 -6.90 3.23 10.61
C MET A 28 -7.65 4.55 10.74
N PRO A 29 -8.73 4.84 9.97
CA PRO A 29 -9.47 6.08 10.15
C PRO A 29 -10.04 6.28 11.56
N ARG A 30 -10.35 5.18 12.27
CA ARG A 30 -10.79 5.24 13.66
C ARG A 30 -9.59 5.32 14.61
N LEU A 31 -8.56 4.51 14.37
CA LEU A 31 -7.36 4.46 15.22
C LEU A 31 -6.57 5.78 15.23
N LEU A 32 -6.64 6.55 14.14
CA LEU A 32 -5.97 7.83 13.97
C LEU A 32 -6.91 9.04 14.18
N ASP A 33 -8.11 8.83 14.73
CA ASP A 33 -9.09 9.87 15.01
C ASP A 33 -9.35 10.81 13.81
N PHE A 34 -9.72 10.23 12.66
CA PHE A 34 -10.00 11.06 11.49
C PHE A 34 -11.25 11.94 11.68
N ASP A 35 -12.15 11.59 12.61
CA ASP A 35 -13.32 12.43 12.90
C ASP A 35 -12.90 13.74 13.59
N GLY A 36 -11.94 13.69 14.52
CA GLY A 36 -11.31 14.87 15.09
C GLY A 36 -10.41 15.62 14.08
N ALA A 37 -9.65 14.89 13.26
CA ALA A 37 -8.69 15.50 12.34
C ALA A 37 -9.33 16.13 11.08
N ILE A 38 -10.42 15.56 10.57
CA ILE A 38 -11.10 15.99 9.33
C ILE A 38 -12.62 16.05 9.60
N PRO A 39 -13.11 17.06 10.34
CA PRO A 39 -14.52 17.19 10.66
C PRO A 39 -15.35 17.40 9.39
N THR A 40 -16.57 16.84 9.34
CA THR A 40 -17.47 16.94 8.17
C THR A 40 -18.12 18.30 8.01
N GLU A 41 -18.13 19.10 9.07
CA GLU A 41 -18.72 20.44 9.14
C GLU A 41 -17.66 21.49 9.51
N GLY A 42 -17.94 22.76 9.21
CA GLY A 42 -17.08 23.89 9.59
C GLY A 42 -16.90 24.91 8.48
N ALA A 43 -15.88 25.76 8.62
CA ALA A 43 -15.61 26.84 7.68
C ALA A 43 -15.45 26.31 6.23
N PRO A 44 -15.94 27.05 5.21
CA PRO A 44 -15.83 26.66 3.81
C PRO A 44 -14.39 26.37 3.40
N LEU A 45 -14.21 25.37 2.54
CA LEU A 45 -12.90 25.06 1.95
C LEU A 45 -12.71 25.81 0.63
N ARG A 46 -11.47 25.85 0.14
CA ARG A 46 -11.15 26.43 -1.16
C ARG A 46 -11.91 25.65 -2.26
N PRO A 47 -12.65 26.35 -3.15
CA PRO A 47 -13.34 25.70 -4.27
C PRO A 47 -12.34 24.98 -5.19
N LEU A 48 -12.75 23.81 -5.69
CA LEU A 48 -12.02 23.09 -6.72
C LEU A 48 -12.39 23.71 -8.08
N SER A 49 -11.42 24.37 -8.71
CA SER A 49 -11.57 24.87 -10.07
C SER A 49 -10.97 23.86 -11.04
N LEU A 50 -11.83 23.21 -11.84
CA LEU A 50 -11.44 22.43 -13.01
C LEU A 50 -11.59 23.31 -14.25
N LEU A 51 -10.97 22.90 -15.37
CA LEU A 51 -10.88 23.69 -16.60
C LEU A 51 -12.22 24.34 -17.04
N VAL A 52 -13.35 23.65 -16.84
CA VAL A 52 -14.68 24.09 -17.27
C VAL A 52 -15.68 24.22 -16.11
N VAL A 53 -15.37 23.70 -14.92
CA VAL A 53 -16.34 23.62 -13.82
C VAL A 53 -15.67 23.95 -12.49
N THR A 54 -16.30 24.84 -11.73
CA THR A 54 -15.92 25.15 -10.34
C THR A 54 -16.88 24.47 -9.38
N TYR A 55 -16.34 23.59 -8.53
CA TYR A 55 -17.09 22.90 -7.48
C TYR A 55 -16.81 23.54 -6.12
N GLN A 56 -17.86 23.78 -5.34
CA GLN A 56 -17.72 24.16 -3.94
C GLN A 56 -17.30 22.94 -3.13
N THR A 57 -16.04 22.91 -2.71
CA THR A 57 -15.48 21.82 -1.91
C THR A 57 -16.08 21.83 -0.51
N LYS A 58 -16.83 20.78 -0.14
CA LYS A 58 -17.32 20.59 1.23
C LYS A 58 -16.31 19.80 2.05
N ARG A 59 -16.35 19.97 3.36
CA ARG A 59 -15.52 19.17 4.28
C ARG A 59 -15.90 17.69 4.27
N SER A 60 -17.20 17.39 4.14
CA SER A 60 -17.69 16.05 3.91
C SER A 60 -17.11 15.40 2.64
N ASP A 61 -16.86 16.16 1.57
CA ASP A 61 -16.22 15.63 0.36
C ASP A 61 -14.78 15.19 0.65
N VAL A 62 -14.00 16.01 1.36
CA VAL A 62 -12.63 15.66 1.76
C VAL A 62 -12.60 14.43 2.68
N ARG A 63 -13.52 14.38 3.66
CA ARG A 63 -13.67 13.23 4.55
C ARG A 63 -14.02 11.96 3.77
N GLY A 64 -14.96 12.05 2.83
CA GLY A 64 -15.37 10.96 1.97
C GLY A 64 -14.23 10.45 1.09
N ILE A 65 -13.47 11.36 0.45
CA ILE A 65 -12.29 11.00 -0.34
C ILE A 65 -11.25 10.29 0.54
N ALA A 66 -10.95 10.81 1.73
CA ALA A 66 -10.00 10.17 2.64
C ALA A 66 -10.44 8.74 3.02
N GLN A 67 -11.74 8.51 3.25
CA GLN A 67 -12.28 7.18 3.50
C GLN A 67 -12.16 6.24 2.29
N ILE A 68 -12.54 6.72 1.09
CA ILE A 68 -12.44 5.95 -0.15
C ILE A 68 -10.98 5.58 -0.45
N MET A 69 -10.05 6.53 -0.30
CA MET A 69 -8.61 6.28 -0.48
C MET A 69 -8.09 5.28 0.53
N ASN A 70 -8.51 5.36 1.80
CA ASN A 70 -8.14 4.36 2.80
C ASN A 70 -8.65 2.95 2.40
N HIS A 71 -9.90 2.84 1.94
CA HIS A 71 -10.43 1.57 1.45
C HIS A 71 -9.68 1.06 0.22
N ALA A 72 -9.40 1.91 -0.76
CA ALA A 72 -8.63 1.54 -1.95
C ALA A 72 -7.25 0.99 -1.58
N VAL A 73 -6.51 1.69 -0.71
CA VAL A 73 -5.20 1.24 -0.21
C VAL A 73 -5.33 -0.08 0.55
N SER A 74 -6.36 -0.22 1.41
CA SER A 74 -6.61 -1.44 2.18
C SER A 74 -6.88 -2.64 1.26
N TYR A 75 -7.72 -2.47 0.24
CA TYR A 75 -8.02 -3.51 -0.75
C TYR A 75 -6.79 -3.89 -1.55
N VAL A 76 -5.98 -2.93 -1.97
CA VAL A 76 -4.73 -3.21 -2.69
C VAL A 76 -3.77 -4.00 -1.79
N LEU A 77 -3.59 -3.62 -0.53
CA LEU A 77 -2.76 -4.37 0.42
C LEU A 77 -3.24 -5.81 0.58
N VAL A 78 -4.52 -6.01 0.85
CA VAL A 78 -5.08 -7.38 0.99
C VAL A 78 -4.86 -8.17 -0.31
N THR A 79 -5.06 -7.55 -1.47
CA THR A 79 -4.86 -8.20 -2.76
C THR A 79 -3.40 -8.59 -2.99
N ILE A 80 -2.45 -7.69 -2.73
CA ILE A 80 -1.01 -7.98 -2.81
C ILE A 80 -0.65 -9.12 -1.87
N GLY A 81 -1.13 -9.08 -0.62
CA GLY A 81 -0.85 -10.13 0.35
C GLY A 81 -1.41 -11.48 -0.09
N VAL A 82 -2.61 -11.52 -0.67
CA VAL A 82 -3.19 -12.74 -1.25
C VAL A 82 -2.39 -13.23 -2.45
N LEU A 83 -1.92 -12.34 -3.32
CA LEU A 83 -1.04 -12.72 -4.44
C LEU A 83 0.25 -13.35 -3.93
N ASP A 84 0.89 -12.79 -2.92
CA ASP A 84 2.09 -13.38 -2.31
C ASP A 84 1.83 -14.77 -1.74
N LEU A 85 0.75 -14.93 -0.98
CA LEU A 85 0.36 -16.25 -0.43
C LEU A 85 0.05 -17.28 -1.52
N LEU A 86 -0.42 -16.82 -2.68
CA LEU A 86 -0.73 -17.65 -3.84
C LEU A 86 0.41 -17.70 -4.86
N VAL A 87 1.65 -17.36 -4.49
CA VAL A 87 2.81 -17.34 -5.40
C VAL A 87 2.94 -18.62 -6.22
N SER A 88 2.71 -19.79 -5.62
CA SER A 88 2.80 -21.08 -6.33
C SER A 88 1.77 -21.25 -7.46
N ARG A 89 0.72 -20.42 -7.51
CA ARG A 89 -0.35 -20.48 -8.52
C ARG A 89 -0.06 -19.65 -9.76
N TRP A 90 0.72 -18.59 -9.65
CA TRP A 90 0.95 -17.65 -10.74
C TRP A 90 2.41 -17.46 -11.12
N LEU A 91 3.36 -17.88 -10.27
CA LEU A 91 4.78 -17.65 -10.54
C LEU A 91 5.23 -18.26 -11.88
N GLY A 92 4.66 -19.40 -12.29
CA GLY A 92 4.97 -20.01 -13.60
C GLY A 92 4.31 -19.33 -14.81
N ALA A 93 3.49 -18.29 -14.60
CA ALA A 93 2.79 -17.62 -15.70
C ALA A 93 3.71 -16.61 -16.41
N TRP A 94 3.45 -16.36 -17.70
CA TRP A 94 4.21 -15.41 -18.51
C TRP A 94 4.26 -14.00 -17.94
N PHE A 95 3.25 -13.61 -17.14
CA PHE A 95 3.15 -12.28 -16.56
C PHE A 95 3.90 -12.13 -15.22
N ALA A 96 4.40 -13.22 -14.63
CA ALA A 96 5.02 -13.22 -13.31
C ALA A 96 6.13 -12.16 -13.11
N PRO A 97 7.10 -11.95 -14.04
CA PRO A 97 8.13 -10.93 -13.83
C PRO A 97 7.55 -9.51 -13.78
N TYR A 98 6.57 -9.20 -14.62
CA TYR A 98 5.90 -7.89 -14.60
C TYR A 98 5.12 -7.68 -13.31
N LEU A 99 4.46 -8.74 -12.81
CA LEU A 99 3.75 -8.67 -11.53
C LEU A 99 4.73 -8.44 -10.37
N LEU A 100 5.86 -9.13 -10.32
CA LEU A 100 6.89 -8.91 -9.29
C LEU A 100 7.41 -7.47 -9.29
N VAL A 101 7.69 -6.91 -10.47
CA VAL A 101 8.09 -5.51 -10.61
C VAL A 101 6.98 -4.57 -10.15
N TRP A 102 5.73 -4.85 -10.53
CA TRP A 102 4.58 -4.05 -10.12
C TRP A 102 4.41 -4.03 -8.58
N LEU A 103 4.50 -5.20 -7.94
CA LEU A 103 4.47 -5.32 -6.49
C LEU A 103 5.61 -4.55 -5.84
N ALA A 104 6.82 -4.66 -6.38
CA ALA A 104 7.98 -3.93 -5.86
C ALA A 104 7.82 -2.41 -5.96
N VAL A 105 7.37 -1.89 -7.11
CA VAL A 105 7.11 -0.46 -7.32
C VAL A 105 6.10 0.05 -6.29
N TRP A 106 5.04 -0.72 -6.03
CA TRP A 106 4.04 -0.34 -5.04
C TRP A 106 4.64 -0.18 -3.62
N TRP A 107 5.51 -1.11 -3.22
CA TRP A 107 6.22 -1.02 -1.95
C TRP A 107 7.20 0.15 -1.87
N PHE A 108 7.95 0.42 -2.94
CA PHE A 108 8.86 1.57 -2.97
C PHE A 108 8.11 2.90 -2.93
N LEU A 109 6.99 3.02 -3.66
CA LEU A 109 6.14 4.21 -3.56
C LEU A 109 5.70 4.45 -2.11
N ARG A 110 5.28 3.40 -1.40
CA ARG A 110 4.92 3.53 0.02
C ARG A 110 6.10 3.86 0.92
N ALA A 111 7.28 3.29 0.67
CA ALA A 111 8.47 3.64 1.42
C ALA A 111 8.78 5.14 1.28
N VAL A 112 8.73 5.67 0.05
CA VAL A 112 8.94 7.10 -0.23
C VAL A 112 7.86 7.95 0.42
N THR A 113 6.58 7.58 0.31
CA THR A 113 5.49 8.33 0.95
C THR A 113 5.62 8.33 2.47
N GLN A 114 6.00 7.20 3.10
CA GLN A 114 6.23 7.13 4.54
C GLN A 114 7.33 8.12 4.98
N ARG A 115 8.44 8.18 4.24
CA ARG A 115 9.53 9.13 4.49
C ARG A 115 9.11 10.58 4.29
N HIS A 116 8.19 10.85 3.37
CA HIS A 116 7.66 12.19 3.12
C HIS A 116 6.69 12.65 4.21
N MET A 117 5.90 11.75 4.80
CA MET A 117 4.93 12.06 5.85
C MET A 117 5.57 12.37 7.21
N GLY A 118 6.79 11.91 7.47
CA GLY A 118 7.44 12.13 8.75
C GLY A 118 8.90 11.68 8.84
N SER A 119 9.56 12.17 9.89
CA SER A 119 10.96 11.87 10.22
C SER A 119 11.12 11.17 11.56
N ARG A 120 10.03 10.65 12.15
CA ARG A 120 10.10 9.94 13.43
C ARG A 120 10.86 8.62 13.24
N PRO A 121 11.55 8.09 14.26
CA PRO A 121 12.23 6.80 14.15
C PRO A 121 11.31 5.66 13.67
N GLY A 122 10.04 5.67 14.07
CA GLY A 122 9.03 4.72 13.58
C GLY A 122 8.78 4.83 12.07
N ASP A 123 8.73 6.05 11.51
CA ASP A 123 8.52 6.26 10.07
C ASP A 123 9.68 5.71 9.25
N TRP A 124 10.90 5.84 9.76
CA TRP A 124 12.10 5.25 9.17
C TRP A 124 12.06 3.73 9.18
N LEU A 125 11.67 3.13 10.31
CA LEU A 125 11.57 1.67 10.42
C LEU A 125 10.53 1.12 9.45
N VAL A 126 9.36 1.76 9.37
CA VAL A 126 8.29 1.37 8.43
C VAL A 126 8.75 1.52 6.99
N ALA A 127 9.39 2.64 6.63
CA ALA A 127 9.92 2.85 5.29
C ALA A 127 11.02 1.83 4.90
N ALA A 128 11.90 1.48 5.84
CA ALA A 128 12.91 0.45 5.64
C ALA A 128 12.26 -0.93 5.42
N GLY A 129 11.24 -1.27 6.20
CA GLY A 129 10.45 -2.49 6.02
C GLY A 129 9.79 -2.56 4.64
N PHE A 130 9.15 -1.48 4.20
CA PHE A 130 8.55 -1.41 2.86
C PHE A 130 9.60 -1.54 1.76
N THR A 131 10.73 -0.87 1.90
CA THR A 131 11.87 -1.00 0.98
C THR A 131 12.37 -2.45 0.91
N ALA A 132 12.48 -3.13 2.06
CA ALA A 132 12.93 -4.51 2.12
C ALA A 132 11.96 -5.46 1.40
N ILE A 133 10.65 -5.28 1.57
CA ILE A 133 9.64 -6.08 0.87
C ILE A 133 9.72 -5.81 -0.64
N GLY A 134 9.81 -4.56 -1.08
CA GLY A 134 9.96 -4.24 -2.50
C GLY A 134 11.25 -4.83 -3.09
N GLY A 135 12.35 -4.74 -2.35
CA GLY A 135 13.64 -5.33 -2.71
C GLY A 135 13.58 -6.85 -2.82
N PHE A 136 12.87 -7.54 -1.91
CA PHE A 136 12.65 -8.97 -1.97
C PHE A 136 11.97 -9.39 -3.28
N HIS A 137 10.90 -8.69 -3.69
CA HIS A 137 10.18 -9.00 -4.94
C HIS A 137 11.07 -8.85 -6.17
N LEU A 138 11.86 -7.77 -6.26
CA LEU A 138 12.80 -7.57 -7.37
C LEU A 138 13.92 -8.61 -7.36
N ALA A 139 14.57 -8.81 -6.21
CA ALA A 139 15.70 -9.74 -6.09
C ALA A 139 15.26 -11.17 -6.42
N PHE A 140 14.08 -11.59 -5.94
CA PHE A 140 13.52 -12.89 -6.28
C PHE A 140 13.24 -12.99 -7.79
N GLY A 141 12.66 -11.95 -8.39
CA GLY A 141 12.44 -11.88 -9.83
C GLY A 141 13.73 -12.05 -10.64
N ILE A 142 14.79 -11.32 -10.30
CA ILE A 142 16.11 -11.39 -10.96
C ILE A 142 16.74 -12.78 -10.83
N VAL A 143 16.58 -13.43 -9.68
CA VAL A 143 17.15 -14.77 -9.45
C VAL A 143 16.44 -15.85 -10.27
N VAL A 144 15.13 -15.72 -10.48
CA VAL A 144 14.32 -16.76 -11.12
C VAL A 144 14.09 -16.50 -12.62
N TRP A 145 14.15 -15.24 -13.07
CA TRP A 145 14.06 -14.83 -14.47
C TRP A 145 15.30 -14.02 -14.88
N PRO A 146 16.25 -14.64 -15.61
CA PRO A 146 17.39 -13.94 -16.21
C PRO A 146 17.00 -13.10 -17.43
#